data_AF-A0A174ABC7-F1
#
_entry.id   AF-A0A174ABC7-F1
#
_cell.length_a   1.000
_cell.length_b   1.000
_cell.length_c   1.000
_cell.angle_alpha   90.00
_cell.angle_beta   90.00
_cell.angle_gamma   90.00
#
_symmetry.space_group_name_H-M   'P 1'
#
loop_
_entity.id
_entity.type
_entity.pdbx_description
1 polymer ?
#
loop_
_entity_poly.entity_id
_entity_poly.type
_entity_poly.pdbx_seq_one_letter_code
_entity_poly.pdbx_strand_id
1 'polypeptide(L)'
;MNASFYNEIKEILISARTKVYQTANFAMVEAYWNIGKSIIEEQGGNEKAEYGTGLLKELSKQMTQDFGKGFTVANLKNMRQFYLTFPNGYALRSKLSWTHYRLLMRVENENAREFYMQEAVKSQWSTRQLERQINSFFYERLLSSKNKEQVAAEIQTLEPAKKPEDIIRDPYVLEFLGLASNDDFYESDLEQALITHLQKFLLETWQRIFICRKTEKNNVRWTSF
;
A
#
# COMPACT_ATOMS: atom_id res chain seq x y z
N MET A 1 -35.47 -14.23 15.98
CA MET A 1 -34.03 -14.51 15.87
C MET A 1 -33.33 -13.75 17.00
N ASN A 2 -32.44 -14.39 17.76
CA ASN A 2 -31.75 -13.72 18.87
C ASN A 2 -30.79 -12.65 18.31
N ALA A 3 -31.02 -11.38 18.64
CA ALA A 3 -30.21 -10.25 18.16
C ALA A 3 -28.73 -10.40 18.55
N SER A 4 -28.45 -11.03 19.69
CA SER A 4 -27.08 -11.31 20.13
C SER A 4 -26.38 -12.32 19.22
N PHE A 5 -27.09 -13.36 18.78
CA PHE A 5 -26.54 -14.38 17.87
C PHE A 5 -26.29 -13.81 16.47
N TYR A 6 -27.23 -13.01 15.94
CA TYR A 6 -27.03 -12.32 14.66
C TYR A 6 -25.81 -11.38 14.69
N ASN A 7 -25.65 -10.60 15.76
CA ASN A 7 -24.50 -9.71 15.92
C ASN A 7 -23.19 -10.47 16.05
N GLU A 8 -23.16 -11.60 16.75
CA GLU A 8 -21.97 -12.46 16.85
C GLU A 8 -21.53 -12.97 15.47
N ILE A 9 -22.47 -13.50 14.67
CA ILE A 9 -22.18 -13.95 13.30
C ILE A 9 -21.70 -12.78 12.42
N LYS A 10 -22.31 -11.60 12.57
CA LYS A 10 -21.89 -10.38 11.86
C LYS A 10 -20.46 -9.98 12.21
N GLU A 11 -20.10 -9.97 13.49
CA GLU A 11 -18.74 -9.63 13.95
C GLU A 11 -17.68 -10.64 13.47
N ILE A 12 -18.01 -11.93 13.45
CA ILE A 12 -17.12 -12.98 12.88
C ILE A 12 -16.83 -12.68 11.41
N LEU A 13 -17.86 -12.36 10.62
CA LEU A 13 -17.70 -12.01 9.20
C LEU A 13 -16.89 -10.73 8.99
N ILE A 14 -17.19 -9.67 9.74
CA ILE A 14 -16.46 -8.39 9.68
C ILE A 14 -14.98 -8.59 10.02
N SER A 15 -14.68 -9.37 11.06
CA SER A 15 -13.32 -9.65 11.49
C SER A 15 -12.53 -10.43 10.44
N ALA A 16 -13.12 -11.49 9.88
CA ALA A 16 -12.50 -12.28 8.82
C ALA A 16 -12.19 -11.42 7.58
N ARG A 17 -13.15 -10.58 7.16
CA ARG A 17 -12.98 -9.64 6.04
C ARG A 17 -11.87 -8.64 6.29
N THR A 18 -11.88 -7.99 7.45
CA THR A 18 -10.86 -7.02 7.88
C THR A 18 -9.46 -7.62 7.79
N LYS A 19 -9.30 -8.87 8.24
CA LYS A 19 -8.02 -9.59 8.17
C LYS A 19 -7.55 -9.78 6.73
N VAL A 20 -8.43 -10.23 5.84
CA VAL A 20 -8.09 -10.42 4.43
C VAL A 20 -7.67 -9.10 3.78
N TYR A 21 -8.39 -8.01 4.05
CA TYR A 21 -8.04 -6.69 3.53
C TYR A 21 -6.70 -6.18 4.03
N GLN A 22 -6.40 -6.37 5.33
CA GLN A 22 -5.10 -5.99 5.89
C GLN A 22 -3.96 -6.79 5.25
N THR A 23 -4.15 -8.10 5.04
CA THR A 23 -3.17 -8.95 4.35
C THR A 23 -2.96 -8.51 2.91
N ALA A 24 -4.04 -8.27 2.16
CA ALA A 24 -4.00 -7.81 0.78
C ALA A 24 -3.31 -6.45 0.64
N ASN A 25 -3.69 -5.51 1.51
CA ASN A 25 -3.09 -4.18 1.57
C ASN A 25 -1.57 -4.28 1.78
N PHE A 26 -1.11 -5.09 2.73
CA PHE A 26 0.32 -5.20 2.98
C PHE A 26 1.06 -5.91 1.84
N ALA A 27 0.48 -6.98 1.28
CA ALA A 27 1.05 -7.64 0.10
C ALA A 27 1.21 -6.68 -1.08
N MET A 28 0.25 -5.78 -1.31
CA MET A 28 0.36 -4.72 -2.32
C MET A 28 1.51 -3.76 -2.01
N VAL A 29 1.64 -3.30 -0.77
CA VAL A 29 2.74 -2.41 -0.36
C VAL A 29 4.09 -3.10 -0.58
N GLU A 30 4.25 -4.36 -0.18
CA GLU A 30 5.47 -5.14 -0.42
C GLU A 30 5.75 -5.32 -1.91
N ALA A 31 4.73 -5.61 -2.72
CA ALA A 31 4.88 -5.74 -4.16
C ALA A 31 5.38 -4.43 -4.79
N TYR A 32 4.77 -3.31 -4.45
CA TYR A 32 5.16 -1.99 -4.97
C TYR A 32 6.56 -1.57 -4.51
N TRP A 33 6.96 -1.94 -3.28
CA TRP A 33 8.33 -1.74 -2.81
C TRP A 33 9.34 -2.56 -3.64
N ASN A 34 9.06 -3.85 -3.85
CA ASN A 34 9.92 -4.73 -4.63
C ASN A 34 10.03 -4.30 -6.10
N ILE A 35 8.93 -3.84 -6.70
CA ILE A 35 8.98 -3.27 -8.06
C ILE A 35 9.90 -2.05 -8.08
N GLY A 36 9.80 -1.16 -7.09
CA GLY A 36 10.70 -0.02 -6.94
C GLY A 36 12.16 -0.43 -6.87
N LYS A 37 12.47 -1.45 -6.07
CA LYS A 37 13.81 -2.04 -5.95
C LYS A 37 14.31 -2.55 -7.30
N SER A 38 13.53 -3.39 -7.98
CA SER A 38 13.90 -3.96 -9.29
C SER A 38 14.12 -2.90 -10.35
N ILE A 39 13.32 -1.82 -10.37
CA ILE A 39 13.53 -0.69 -11.28
C ILE A 39 14.89 -0.03 -11.02
N ILE A 40 15.28 0.18 -9.76
CA ILE A 40 16.57 0.80 -9.42
C ILE A 40 17.74 -0.09 -9.81
N GLU A 41 17.62 -1.40 -9.56
CA GLU A 41 18.63 -2.39 -9.93
C GLU A 41 18.84 -2.42 -11.45
N GLU A 42 17.76 -2.46 -12.23
CA GLU A 42 17.80 -2.44 -13.70
C GLU A 42 18.37 -1.13 -14.27
N GLN A 43 18.13 0.00 -13.61
CA GLN A 43 18.70 1.30 -13.99
C GLN A 43 20.16 1.48 -13.57
N GLY A 44 20.76 0.52 -12.84
CA GLY A 44 22.09 0.67 -12.25
C GLY A 44 22.20 1.88 -11.32
N GLY A 45 21.08 2.28 -10.69
CA GLY A 45 21.00 3.46 -9.83
C GLY A 45 20.96 4.83 -10.54
N ASN A 46 21.02 4.89 -11.88
CA ASN A 46 21.10 6.15 -12.62
C ASN A 46 19.81 6.50 -13.37
N GLU A 47 19.03 7.43 -12.82
CA GLU A 47 17.77 7.90 -13.43
C GLU A 47 17.96 8.74 -14.70
N LYS A 48 19.10 9.43 -14.80
CA LYS A 48 19.35 10.47 -15.81
C LYS A 48 19.79 9.93 -17.16
N ALA A 49 20.05 8.62 -17.27
CA ALA A 49 20.29 8.03 -18.57
C ALA A 49 18.99 8.07 -19.38
N GLU A 50 19.08 8.43 -20.66
CA GLU A 50 17.96 8.34 -21.62
C GLU A 50 17.28 6.96 -21.53
N TYR A 51 18.09 5.92 -21.30
CA TYR A 51 17.72 4.53 -20.98
C TYR A 51 16.69 4.42 -19.84
N GLY A 52 16.89 5.13 -18.73
CA GLY A 52 16.00 5.07 -17.56
C GLY A 52 14.60 5.64 -17.84
N THR A 53 14.51 6.66 -18.71
CA THR A 53 13.21 7.23 -19.12
C THR A 53 12.47 6.37 -20.14
N GLY A 54 13.22 5.66 -21.02
CA GLY A 54 12.67 4.68 -21.96
C GLY A 54 12.13 3.44 -21.23
N LEU A 55 12.88 2.93 -20.26
CA LEU A 55 12.52 1.75 -19.46
C LEU A 55 11.13 1.90 -18.82
N LEU A 56 10.87 3.01 -18.13
CA LEU A 56 9.59 3.21 -17.44
C LEU A 56 8.41 3.33 -18.41
N LYS A 57 8.62 3.87 -19.61
CA LYS A 57 7.57 3.96 -20.64
C LYS A 57 7.22 2.58 -21.17
N GLU A 58 8.23 1.77 -21.49
CA GLU A 58 8.02 0.41 -22.00
C GLU A 58 7.40 -0.49 -20.91
N LEU A 59 7.93 -0.42 -19.69
CA LEU A 59 7.39 -1.15 -18.55
C LEU A 59 5.92 -0.77 -18.28
N SER A 60 5.60 0.53 -18.33
CA SER A 60 4.22 0.98 -18.16
C SER A 60 3.30 0.41 -19.23
N LYS A 61 3.74 0.41 -20.50
CA LYS A 61 2.96 -0.12 -21.62
C LYS A 61 2.63 -1.60 -21.43
N GLN A 62 3.65 -2.42 -21.13
CA GLN A 62 3.49 -3.86 -20.95
C GLN A 62 2.67 -4.20 -19.69
N MET A 63 3.03 -3.60 -18.54
CA MET A 63 2.32 -3.89 -17.29
C MET A 63 0.88 -3.38 -17.29
N THR A 64 0.60 -2.26 -17.98
CA THR A 64 -0.77 -1.77 -18.11
C THR A 64 -1.62 -2.71 -18.96
N GLN A 65 -1.02 -3.33 -19.99
CA GLN A 65 -1.69 -4.34 -20.80
C GLN A 65 -1.97 -5.63 -20.00
N ASP A 66 -1.01 -6.09 -19.20
CA ASP A 66 -1.11 -7.35 -18.47
C ASP A 66 -1.94 -7.25 -17.18
N PHE A 67 -1.87 -6.12 -16.48
CA PHE A 67 -2.37 -5.96 -15.11
C PHE A 67 -3.30 -4.75 -14.90
N GLY A 68 -3.49 -3.90 -15.91
CA GLY A 68 -4.44 -2.78 -15.84
C GLY A 68 -3.83 -1.43 -15.48
N LYS A 69 -4.69 -0.44 -15.24
CA LYS A 69 -4.33 1.01 -15.21
C LYS A 69 -3.43 1.41 -14.04
N GLY A 70 -3.18 0.51 -13.09
CA GLY A 70 -2.37 0.75 -11.89
C GLY A 70 -0.89 0.89 -12.22
N PHE A 71 -0.45 0.50 -13.41
CA PHE A 71 0.95 0.52 -13.83
C PHE A 71 1.27 1.66 -14.82
N THR A 72 0.68 2.84 -14.60
CA THR A 72 1.09 4.04 -15.31
C THR A 72 2.56 4.40 -15.02
N VAL A 73 3.20 5.11 -15.96
CA VAL A 73 4.55 5.66 -15.77
C VAL A 73 4.67 6.45 -14.46
N ALA A 74 3.63 7.23 -14.11
CA ALA A 74 3.61 7.98 -12.86
C ALA A 74 3.61 7.07 -11.62
N ASN A 75 2.86 5.96 -11.64
CA ASN A 75 2.85 5.05 -10.51
C ASN A 75 4.15 4.26 -10.40
N LEU A 76 4.76 3.84 -11.52
CA LEU A 76 6.09 3.21 -11.52
C LEU A 76 7.17 4.16 -10.96
N LYS A 77 7.09 5.46 -11.27
CA LYS A 77 7.95 6.48 -10.64
C LYS A 77 7.73 6.56 -9.13
N ASN A 78 6.48 6.48 -8.66
CA ASN A 78 6.19 6.45 -7.23
C ASN A 78 6.73 5.17 -6.57
N MET A 79 6.61 4.00 -7.21
CA MET A 79 7.18 2.74 -6.70
C MET A 79 8.70 2.82 -6.58
N ARG A 80 9.37 3.38 -7.59
CA ARG A 80 10.80 3.67 -7.56
C ARG A 80 11.18 4.61 -6.41
N GLN A 81 10.48 5.73 -6.28
CA GLN A 81 10.68 6.69 -5.18
C GLN A 81 10.44 6.02 -3.82
N PHE A 82 9.51 5.08 -3.74
CA PHE A 82 9.18 4.38 -2.51
C PHE A 82 10.35 3.56 -1.99
N TYR A 83 11.01 2.80 -2.85
CA TYR A 83 12.24 2.09 -2.49
C TYR A 83 13.35 3.05 -2.05
N LEU A 84 13.57 4.15 -2.76
CA LEU A 84 14.60 5.14 -2.41
C LEU A 84 14.33 5.82 -1.06
N THR A 85 13.06 6.07 -0.76
CA THR A 85 12.64 6.76 0.47
C THR A 85 12.65 5.83 1.69
N PHE A 86 12.33 4.55 1.47
CA PHE A 86 12.27 3.52 2.51
C PHE A 86 13.14 2.32 2.11
N PRO A 87 14.48 2.44 2.14
CA PRO A 87 15.38 1.40 1.64
C PRO A 87 15.34 0.10 2.46
N ASN A 88 14.83 0.13 3.69
CA ASN A 88 14.65 -1.05 4.52
C ASN A 88 13.21 -1.57 4.45
N GLY A 89 12.97 -2.59 3.62
CA GLY A 89 11.65 -3.23 3.48
C GLY A 89 11.10 -3.83 4.79
N TYR A 90 11.96 -4.26 5.72
CA TYR A 90 11.52 -4.77 7.03
C TYR A 90 10.96 -3.68 7.94
N ALA A 91 11.25 -2.41 7.66
CA ALA A 91 10.68 -1.27 8.39
C ALA A 91 9.28 -0.89 7.88
N LEU A 92 8.76 -1.53 6.82
CA LEU A 92 7.41 -1.25 6.35
C LEU A 92 6.36 -1.71 7.39
N ARG A 93 5.27 -0.96 7.48
CA ARG A 93 4.22 -1.11 8.48
C ARG A 93 2.99 -1.70 7.79
N SER A 94 2.62 -2.91 8.17
CA SER A 94 1.47 -3.63 7.59
C SER A 94 0.12 -2.93 7.76
N LYS A 95 0.02 -2.03 8.73
CA LYS A 95 -1.19 -1.23 8.99
C LYS A 95 -1.34 -0.03 8.04
N LEU A 96 -0.29 0.35 7.31
CA LEU A 96 -0.31 1.48 6.38
C LEU A 96 -0.61 1.00 4.96
N SER A 97 -1.42 1.77 4.23
CA SER A 97 -1.71 1.51 2.82
C SER A 97 -0.73 2.21 1.88
N TRP A 98 -0.75 1.84 0.60
CA TRP A 98 0.03 2.53 -0.43
C TRP A 98 -0.20 4.04 -0.42
N THR A 99 -1.43 4.48 -0.24
CA THR A 99 -1.80 5.90 -0.16
C THR A 99 -1.13 6.60 1.03
N HIS A 100 -0.96 5.93 2.18
CA HIS A 100 -0.20 6.49 3.31
C HIS A 100 1.27 6.69 2.92
N TYR A 101 1.89 5.69 2.30
CA TYR A 101 3.27 5.79 1.85
C TYR A 101 3.47 6.89 0.81
N ARG A 102 2.51 7.08 -0.09
CA ARG A 102 2.54 8.22 -1.04
C ARG A 102 2.53 9.58 -0.37
N LEU A 103 1.80 9.75 0.73
CA LEU A 103 1.82 10.97 1.52
C LEU A 103 3.16 11.13 2.25
N LEU A 104 3.64 10.06 2.89
CA LEU A 104 4.90 10.08 3.64
C LEU A 104 6.12 10.36 2.73
N MET A 105 6.13 9.87 1.49
CA MET A 105 7.19 10.17 0.52
C MET A 105 7.32 11.65 0.17
N ARG A 106 6.26 12.44 0.36
CA ARG A 106 6.27 13.89 0.10
C ARG A 106 6.83 14.69 1.28
N VAL A 107 6.99 14.07 2.45
CA VAL A 107 7.58 14.72 3.62
C VAL A 107 9.09 14.72 3.45
N GLU A 108 9.68 15.89 3.24
CA GLU A 108 11.13 16.06 2.98
C GLU A 108 11.98 15.69 4.20
N ASN A 109 11.56 16.13 5.39
CA ASN A 109 12.28 15.87 6.64
C ASN A 109 12.11 14.41 7.09
N GLU A 110 13.22 13.67 7.17
CA GLU A 110 13.22 12.26 7.55
C GLU A 110 12.68 12.01 8.97
N ASN A 111 13.05 12.86 9.94
CA ASN A 111 12.56 12.74 11.31
C ASN A 111 11.04 12.98 11.40
N ALA A 112 10.54 13.96 10.65
CA ALA A 112 9.10 14.21 10.56
C ALA A 112 8.39 13.04 9.89
N ARG A 113 8.96 12.47 8.83
CA ARG A 113 8.41 11.30 8.13
C ARG A 113 8.30 10.08 9.04
N GLU A 114 9.36 9.76 9.78
CA GLU A 114 9.34 8.64 10.74
C GLU A 114 8.31 8.90 11.85
N PHE A 115 8.25 10.13 12.37
CA PHE A 115 7.26 10.52 13.38
C PHE A 115 5.82 10.30 12.87
N TYR A 116 5.49 10.84 11.70
CA TYR A 116 4.14 10.68 11.12
C TYR A 116 3.83 9.21 10.81
N MET A 117 4.81 8.42 10.36
CA MET A 117 4.62 7.00 10.12
C MET A 117 4.30 6.24 11.42
N GLN A 118 5.03 6.53 12.51
CA GLN A 118 4.82 5.90 13.81
C GLN A 118 3.47 6.31 14.42
N GLU A 119 3.15 7.60 14.43
CA GLU A 119 1.90 8.10 14.97
C GLU A 119 0.69 7.64 14.17
N ALA A 120 0.79 7.57 12.82
CA ALA A 120 -0.27 7.01 12.00
C ALA A 120 -0.59 5.53 12.36
N VAL A 121 0.44 4.75 12.69
CA VAL A 121 0.27 3.34 13.11
C VAL A 121 -0.30 3.24 14.53
N LYS A 122 0.22 4.04 15.45
CA LYS A 122 -0.15 4.04 16.87
C LYS A 122 -1.59 4.53 17.08
N SER A 123 -1.95 5.60 16.39
CA SER A 123 -3.25 6.28 16.48
C SER A 123 -4.22 5.86 15.37
N GLN A 124 -3.85 4.87 14.54
CA GLN A 124 -4.67 4.32 13.45
C GLN A 124 -5.24 5.39 12.51
N TRP A 125 -4.42 6.35 12.10
CA TRP A 125 -4.88 7.45 11.24
C TRP A 125 -5.39 6.94 9.89
N SER A 126 -6.46 7.56 9.41
CA SER A 126 -6.88 7.47 8.02
C SER A 126 -5.87 8.20 7.12
N THR A 127 -5.92 7.95 5.81
CA THR A 127 -5.12 8.69 4.83
C THR A 127 -5.41 10.19 4.89
N ARG A 128 -6.69 10.56 5.08
CA ARG A 128 -7.13 11.96 5.23
C ARG A 128 -6.60 12.60 6.49
N GLN A 129 -6.65 11.89 7.61
CA GLN A 129 -6.12 12.38 8.87
C GLN A 129 -4.61 12.57 8.77
N LEU A 130 -3.88 11.60 8.21
CA LEU A 130 -2.44 11.73 7.98
C LEU A 130 -2.11 12.96 7.11
N GLU A 131 -2.81 13.13 5.97
CA GLU A 131 -2.64 14.28 5.09
C GLU A 131 -2.90 15.61 5.81
N ARG A 132 -3.98 15.69 6.59
CA ARG A 132 -4.31 16.87 7.39
C ARG A 132 -3.22 17.18 8.41
N GLN A 133 -2.70 16.18 9.12
CA GLN A 133 -1.66 16.39 10.13
C GLN A 133 -0.35 16.87 9.49
N ILE A 134 0.04 16.28 8.35
CA ILE A 134 1.19 16.73 7.55
C ILE A 134 0.99 18.19 7.12
N ASN A 135 -0.17 18.54 6.54
CA ASN A 135 -0.46 19.89 6.06
C ASN A 135 -0.53 20.93 7.20
N SER A 136 -0.87 20.50 8.41
CA SER A 136 -0.90 21.37 9.59
C SER A 136 0.48 21.55 10.25
N PHE A 137 1.54 20.94 9.69
CA PHE A 137 2.89 20.92 10.28
C PHE A 137 2.85 20.47 11.75
N PHE A 138 2.07 19.43 12.03
CA PHE A 138 1.81 18.98 13.40
C PHE A 138 3.11 18.61 14.14
N TYR A 139 4.04 17.96 13.47
CA TYR A 139 5.35 17.62 14.02
C TYR A 139 6.13 18.88 14.46
N GLU A 140 6.17 19.89 13.61
CA GLU A 140 6.86 21.16 13.87
C GLU A 140 6.19 21.94 15.00
N ARG A 141 4.85 21.96 15.02
CA ARG A 141 4.06 22.53 16.13
C ARG A 141 4.32 21.81 17.45
N LEU A 142 4.47 20.49 17.44
CA LEU A 142 4.77 19.69 18.62
C LEU A 142 6.19 19.94 19.14
N LEU A 143 7.16 20.18 18.26
CA LEU A 143 8.53 20.54 18.65
C LEU A 143 8.62 21.96 19.23
N SER A 144 7.88 22.90 18.65
CA SER A 144 7.92 24.32 19.02
C SER A 144 7.03 24.67 20.21
N SER A 145 6.00 23.87 20.49
CA SER A 145 5.10 24.11 21.62
C SER A 145 5.77 23.81 22.96
N LYS A 146 5.57 24.72 23.92
CA LYS A 146 5.93 24.51 25.33
C LYS A 146 5.00 23.50 26.01
N ASN A 147 3.78 23.31 25.49
CA ASN A 147 2.78 22.39 26.02
C ASN A 147 2.49 21.29 24.99
N LYS A 148 3.33 20.24 25.03
CA LYS A 148 3.28 19.11 24.08
C LYS A 148 2.04 18.24 24.28
N GLU A 149 1.52 18.20 25.50
CA GLU A 149 0.37 17.37 25.88
C GLU A 149 -0.93 17.90 25.27
N GLN A 150 -1.13 19.22 25.26
CA GLN A 150 -2.28 19.84 24.61
C GLN A 150 -2.29 19.63 23.09
N VAL A 151 -1.14 19.79 22.43
CA VAL A 151 -1.03 19.57 20.99
C VAL A 151 -1.27 18.09 20.65
N ALA A 152 -0.77 17.15 21.46
CA ALA A 152 -1.04 15.73 21.29
C ALA A 152 -2.52 15.37 21.48
N ALA A 153 -3.24 16.07 22.37
CA ALA A 153 -4.67 15.84 22.61
C ALA A 153 -5.57 16.26 21.42
N GLU A 154 -5.13 17.18 20.57
CA GLU A 154 -5.84 17.57 19.33
C GLU A 154 -6.02 16.40 18.35
N ILE A 155 -5.22 15.33 18.48
CA ILE A 155 -5.27 14.18 17.57
C ILE A 155 -6.61 13.41 17.67
N GLN A 156 -7.16 13.26 18.88
CA GLN A 156 -8.33 12.40 19.12
C GLN A 156 -9.67 13.07 18.77
N THR A 157 -9.71 14.39 18.66
CA THR A 157 -10.97 15.14 18.47
C THR A 157 -11.34 15.34 17.00
N LEU A 158 -10.39 15.16 16.09
CA LEU A 158 -10.51 15.70 14.73
C LEU A 158 -11.10 14.76 13.68
N GLU A 159 -11.05 13.43 13.86
CA GLU A 159 -11.76 12.45 13.02
C GLU A 159 -12.06 11.13 13.77
N PRO A 160 -13.15 10.43 13.43
CA PRO A 160 -13.43 9.11 13.99
C PRO A 160 -12.36 8.09 13.58
N ALA A 161 -12.12 7.11 14.45
CA ALA A 161 -11.20 6.00 14.17
C ALA A 161 -11.59 5.28 12.86
N LYS A 162 -10.57 4.81 12.15
CA LYS A 162 -10.70 4.12 10.87
C LYS A 162 -11.71 2.99 10.98
N LYS A 163 -12.71 2.97 10.09
CA LYS A 163 -13.64 1.85 10.03
C LYS A 163 -13.15 0.82 8.99
N PRO A 164 -13.51 -0.47 9.14
CA PRO A 164 -13.15 -1.50 8.16
C PRO A 164 -13.52 -1.13 6.72
N GLU A 165 -14.62 -0.40 6.52
CA GLU A 165 -15.12 0.01 5.22
C GLU A 165 -14.19 1.01 4.50
N ASP A 166 -13.37 1.77 5.25
CA ASP A 166 -12.41 2.72 4.67
C ASP A 166 -11.24 2.02 3.98
N ILE A 167 -10.90 0.79 4.38
CA ILE A 167 -9.85 -0.03 3.75
C ILE A 167 -10.36 -0.58 2.41
N ILE A 168 -11.64 -0.95 2.37
CA ILE A 168 -12.32 -1.54 1.21
C ILE A 168 -12.39 -0.53 0.06
N ARG A 169 -12.49 0.76 0.38
CA ARG A 169 -12.65 1.84 -0.60
C ARG A 169 -11.33 2.43 -1.11
N ASP A 170 -10.16 1.91 -0.74
CA ASP A 170 -8.90 2.38 -1.32
C ASP A 170 -8.84 1.96 -2.81
N PRO A 171 -8.87 2.91 -3.77
CA PRO A 171 -8.92 2.58 -5.20
C PRO A 171 -7.74 1.72 -5.66
N TYR A 172 -6.58 1.86 -5.01
CA TYR A 172 -5.39 1.07 -5.34
C TYR A 172 -5.52 -0.38 -4.89
N VAL A 173 -6.18 -0.62 -3.76
CA VAL A 173 -6.43 -1.98 -3.28
C VAL A 173 -7.41 -2.69 -4.21
N LEU A 174 -8.48 -2.00 -4.64
CA LEU A 174 -9.45 -2.56 -5.58
C LEU A 174 -8.80 -2.92 -6.92
N GLU A 175 -8.00 -2.02 -7.46
CA GLU A 175 -7.27 -2.25 -8.71
C GLU A 175 -6.23 -3.37 -8.59
N PHE A 176 -5.49 -3.42 -7.48
CA PHE A 176 -4.54 -4.50 -7.19
C PHE A 176 -5.22 -5.88 -7.13
N LEU A 177 -6.45 -5.93 -6.66
CA LEU A 177 -7.26 -7.13 -6.63
C LEU A 177 -7.94 -7.45 -7.98
N GLY A 178 -7.71 -6.63 -9.00
CA GLY A 178 -8.28 -6.82 -10.34
C GLY A 178 -9.77 -6.53 -10.39
N LEU A 179 -10.29 -5.70 -9.48
CA LEU A 179 -11.67 -5.26 -9.49
C LEU A 179 -11.79 -3.93 -10.23
N ALA A 180 -12.71 -3.85 -11.19
CA ALA A 180 -13.04 -2.58 -11.83
C ALA A 180 -13.69 -1.66 -10.81
N SER A 181 -13.19 -0.42 -10.68
CA SER A 181 -13.85 0.66 -9.96
C SER A 181 -15.05 1.16 -10.77
N ASN A 182 -16.13 0.35 -10.83
CA ASN A 182 -17.41 0.83 -11.34
C ASN A 182 -18.22 1.40 -10.18
N ASP A 183 -18.84 2.56 -10.41
CA ASP A 183 -19.62 3.29 -9.41
C ASP A 183 -20.94 2.58 -8.99
N ASP A 184 -21.26 1.43 -9.58
CA ASP A 184 -22.55 0.74 -9.42
C ASP A 184 -22.51 -0.52 -8.52
N PHE A 185 -21.42 -0.78 -7.81
CA PHE A 185 -21.35 -1.95 -6.94
C PHE A 185 -22.10 -1.70 -5.62
N TYR A 186 -23.24 -2.38 -5.44
CA TYR A 186 -23.84 -2.55 -4.12
C TYR A 186 -22.82 -3.21 -3.18
N GLU A 187 -22.83 -2.80 -1.91
CA GLU A 187 -21.83 -3.17 -0.88
C GLU A 187 -21.63 -4.70 -0.78
N SER A 188 -22.67 -5.50 -0.98
CA SER A 188 -22.59 -6.97 -1.01
C SER A 188 -21.87 -7.56 -2.23
N ASP A 189 -22.01 -6.92 -3.40
CA ASP A 189 -21.43 -7.39 -4.66
C ASP A 189 -19.94 -7.07 -4.71
N LEU A 190 -19.54 -5.92 -4.17
CA LEU A 190 -18.15 -5.53 -3.99
C LEU A 190 -17.44 -6.46 -3.00
N GLU A 191 -18.11 -6.84 -1.91
CA GLU A 191 -17.60 -7.79 -0.92
C GLU A 191 -17.41 -9.21 -1.48
N GLN A 192 -18.38 -9.72 -2.25
CA GLN A 192 -18.30 -11.05 -2.84
C GLN A 192 -17.25 -11.09 -3.96
N ALA A 193 -17.16 -10.02 -4.77
CA ALA A 193 -16.12 -9.86 -5.77
C ALA A 193 -14.73 -9.79 -5.12
N LEU A 194 -14.58 -9.07 -4.00
CA LEU A 194 -13.33 -9.01 -3.23
C LEU A 194 -12.90 -10.38 -2.73
N ILE A 195 -13.78 -11.15 -2.10
CA ILE A 195 -13.44 -12.50 -1.60
C ILE A 195 -13.02 -13.41 -2.75
N THR A 196 -13.78 -13.41 -3.84
CA THR A 196 -13.53 -14.27 -5.01
C THR A 196 -12.22 -13.91 -5.71
N HIS A 197 -11.97 -12.61 -5.89
CA HIS A 197 -10.76 -12.11 -6.53
C HIS A 197 -9.54 -12.21 -5.62
N LEU A 198 -9.66 -12.07 -4.30
CA LEU A 198 -8.58 -12.31 -3.34
C LEU A 198 -8.15 -13.78 -3.35
N GLN A 199 -9.11 -14.71 -3.36
CA GLN A 199 -8.80 -16.14 -3.47
C GLN A 199 -8.06 -16.45 -4.77
N LYS A 200 -8.56 -15.93 -5.90
CA LYS A 200 -7.95 -16.12 -7.22
C LYS A 200 -6.57 -15.45 -7.32
N PHE A 201 -6.45 -14.21 -6.87
CA PHE A 201 -5.21 -13.45 -6.83
C PHE A 201 -4.15 -14.18 -6.01
N LEU A 202 -4.47 -14.63 -4.79
CA LEU A 202 -3.52 -15.39 -3.98
C LEU A 202 -3.06 -16.63 -4.75
N LEU A 203 -3.98 -17.45 -5.27
CA LEU A 203 -3.65 -18.64 -6.06
C LEU A 203 -2.72 -18.34 -7.25
N GLU A 204 -3.03 -17.31 -8.04
CA GLU A 204 -2.26 -16.93 -9.22
C GLU A 204 -0.89 -16.32 -8.86
N THR A 205 -0.82 -15.54 -7.79
CA THR A 205 0.43 -14.92 -7.32
C THR A 205 1.37 -15.98 -6.74
N TRP A 206 0.85 -16.92 -5.95
CA TRP A 206 1.64 -18.04 -5.42
C TRP A 206 2.15 -18.94 -6.56
N GLN A 207 1.35 -19.19 -7.60
CA GLN A 207 1.80 -19.91 -8.79
C GLN A 207 2.90 -19.15 -9.55
N ARG A 208 2.73 -17.85 -9.80
CA ARG A 208 3.73 -17.03 -10.52
C ARG A 208 5.04 -16.91 -9.74
N ILE A 209 5.01 -16.66 -8.43
CA ILE A 209 6.20 -16.63 -7.56
C ILE A 209 6.89 -17.99 -7.56
N PHE A 210 6.13 -19.09 -7.47
CA PHE A 210 6.69 -20.44 -7.51
C PHE A 210 7.37 -20.76 -8.84
N ILE A 211 6.79 -20.32 -9.96
CA ILE A 211 7.38 -20.47 -11.30
C ILE A 211 8.67 -19.63 -11.43
N CYS A 212 8.66 -18.35 -11.03
CA CYS A 212 9.86 -17.49 -11.03
C CYS A 212 11.01 -18.08 -10.20
N ARG A 213 10.71 -18.64 -9.01
CA ARG A 213 11.72 -19.32 -8.17
C ARG A 213 12.29 -20.58 -8.83
N LYS A 214 11.52 -21.27 -9.67
CA LYS A 214 11.97 -22.45 -10.42
C LYS A 214 12.87 -22.07 -11.60
N THR A 215 12.54 -20.97 -12.29
CA THR A 215 13.35 -20.47 -13.40
C THR A 215 14.69 -19.90 -12.92
N GLU A 216 14.72 -19.21 -11.78
CA GLU A 216 15.99 -18.79 -11.16
C GLU A 216 16.88 -20.00 -10.81
N LYS A 217 16.34 -21.03 -10.14
CA LYS A 217 17.12 -22.24 -9.79
C LYS A 217 17.64 -23.02 -11.01
N ASN A 218 16.93 -22.97 -12.14
CA ASN A 218 17.38 -23.62 -13.36
C ASN A 218 18.42 -22.79 -14.14
N ASN A 219 18.45 -21.46 -13.97
CA ASN A 219 19.39 -20.59 -14.65
C ASN A 219 20.78 -20.59 -13.97
N VAL A 220 20.86 -20.85 -12.66
CA VAL A 220 22.16 -21.03 -11.95
C VAL A 220 22.86 -22.36 -12.32
N ARG A 221 22.19 -23.27 -13.04
CA ARG A 221 22.74 -24.58 -13.40
C ARG A 221 23.48 -24.60 -14.76
N TRP A 222 23.46 -23.51 -15.52
CA TRP A 222 24.05 -23.42 -16.87
C TRP A 222 25.18 -22.40 -17.03
N THR A 223 25.61 -21.72 -15.95
CA THR A 223 26.77 -20.79 -15.99
C THR A 223 28.02 -21.38 -15.34
N SER A 224 28.18 -22.69 -15.39
CA SER A 224 29.39 -23.37 -14.90
C SER A 224 29.87 -24.39 -15.93
N PHE A 225 30.38 -23.90 -17.06
CA PHE A 225 31.39 -24.54 -17.89
C PHE A 225 32.07 -23.48 -18.76
#